data_AF-A0A101I782-F1
#
_entry.id   AF-A0A101I782-F1
#
_cell.length_a   1.000
_cell.length_b   1.000
_cell.length_c   1.000
_cell.angle_alpha   90.00
_cell.angle_beta   90.00
_cell.angle_gamma   90.00
#
_symmetry.space_group_name_H-M   'P 1'
#
loop_
_entity.id
_entity.type
_entity.pdbx_description
1 polymer ?
#
loop_
_entity_poly.entity_id
_entity_poly.type
_entity_poly.pdbx_seq_one_letter_code
_entity_poly.pdbx_strand_id
1 'polypeptide(L)'
;MEFVVLDTETTGMSPQRGARLIEVAGVRVRDWKVCRSDCYDSLIDPACIIPITITALTGISNLTVKGKPPVKDVLKDFFSFVGDATLVIHNAPFDLSFLDYYGQQSGLGRLQNSYIDT
;
A
#
# COMPACT_ATOMS: atom_id res chain seq x y z
N MET A 1 13.03 18.92 -4.71
CA MET A 1 12.29 18.29 -3.58
C MET A 1 11.65 17.02 -4.10
N GLU A 2 11.79 15.91 -3.39
CA GLU A 2 11.30 14.59 -3.83
C GLU A 2 10.46 13.94 -2.74
N PHE A 3 9.30 13.42 -3.12
CA PHE A 3 8.41 12.66 -2.24
C PHE A 3 7.62 11.61 -3.04
N VAL A 4 7.07 10.63 -2.34
CA VAL A 4 6.17 9.62 -2.90
C VAL A 4 4.79 9.83 -2.33
N VAL A 5 3.81 10.06 -3.21
CA VAL A 5 2.40 10.00 -2.83
C VAL A 5 1.98 8.55 -2.87
N LEU A 6 1.44 8.00 -1.79
CA LEU A 6 1.00 6.60 -1.74
C LEU A 6 -0.42 6.47 -1.22
N ASP A 7 -1.04 5.34 -1.55
CA ASP A 7 -2.38 4.95 -1.12
C ASP A 7 -2.45 3.42 -1.04
N THR A 8 -3.34 2.91 -0.18
CA THR A 8 -3.57 1.47 -0.01
C THR A 8 -5.05 1.12 -0.02
N GLU A 9 -5.36 -0.04 -0.60
CA GLU A 9 -6.70 -0.60 -0.54
C GLU A 9 -6.72 -1.86 0.32
N THR A 10 -7.81 -2.05 1.06
CA THR A 10 -7.89 -3.09 2.10
C THR A 10 -9.26 -3.75 2.17
N THR A 11 -9.33 -4.94 2.77
CA THR A 11 -10.61 -5.64 3.01
C THR A 11 -11.39 -5.13 4.22
N GLY A 12 -10.92 -4.07 4.88
CA GLY A 12 -11.56 -3.50 6.07
C GLY A 12 -10.64 -2.57 6.85
N MET A 13 -11.07 -2.11 8.02
CA MET A 13 -10.46 -0.92 8.66
C MET A 13 -9.18 -1.15 9.49
N SER A 14 -8.83 -2.40 9.83
CA SER A 14 -7.70 -2.64 10.75
C SER A 14 -7.06 -4.01 10.53
N PRO A 15 -5.74 -4.07 10.34
CA PRO A 15 -5.03 -5.34 10.18
C PRO A 15 -5.00 -6.14 11.50
N GLN A 16 -5.03 -5.46 12.65
CA GLN A 16 -5.14 -6.12 13.97
C GLN A 16 -6.47 -6.84 14.16
N ARG A 17 -7.52 -6.41 13.45
CA ARG A 17 -8.85 -7.04 13.42
C ARG A 17 -9.02 -8.04 12.27
N GLY A 18 -7.95 -8.35 11.55
CA GLY A 18 -7.95 -9.35 10.48
C GLY A 18 -8.19 -8.80 9.07
N ALA A 19 -8.29 -7.49 8.87
CA ALA A 19 -8.33 -6.91 7.54
C ALA A 19 -7.01 -7.15 6.79
N ARG A 20 -7.10 -7.31 5.47
CA ARG A 20 -5.99 -7.65 4.58
C ARG A 20 -5.75 -6.54 3.57
N LEU A 21 -4.48 -6.33 3.22
CA LEU A 21 -4.08 -5.44 2.14
C LEU A 21 -4.43 -6.10 0.80
N ILE A 22 -5.01 -5.34 -0.13
CA ILE A 22 -5.40 -5.83 -1.47
C ILE A 22 -4.78 -5.01 -2.60
N GLU A 23 -4.27 -3.81 -2.31
CA GLU A 23 -3.47 -3.00 -3.23
C GLU A 23 -2.49 -2.12 -2.46
N VAL A 24 -1.36 -1.80 -3.08
CA VAL A 24 -0.53 -0.66 -2.71
C VAL A 24 -0.06 0.07 -3.97
N ALA A 25 -0.21 1.39 -3.96
CA ALA A 25 0.20 2.25 -5.06
C ALA A 25 1.08 3.40 -4.55
N GLY A 26 1.97 3.87 -5.40
CA GLY A 26 2.86 4.98 -5.11
C GLY A 26 3.30 5.71 -6.37
N VAL A 27 3.31 7.04 -6.32
CA VAL A 27 3.73 7.90 -7.43
C VAL A 27 4.80 8.85 -6.95
N ARG A 28 5.95 8.86 -7.64
CA ARG A 28 7.02 9.78 -7.30
C ARG A 28 6.75 11.17 -7.88
N VAL A 29 6.99 12.17 -7.05
CA VAL A 29 6.96 13.59 -7.44
C VAL A 29 8.34 14.18 -7.23
N ARG A 30 8.89 14.77 -8.29
CA ARG A 30 10.15 15.53 -8.25
C ARG A 30 9.89 16.93 -8.78
N ASP A 31 10.34 17.93 -8.02
CA ASP A 31 10.22 19.35 -8.37
C ASP A 31 8.79 19.73 -8.79
N TRP A 32 7.82 19.29 -7.98
CA TRP A 32 6.39 19.53 -8.14
C TRP A 32 5.79 18.93 -9.43
N LYS A 33 6.48 17.97 -10.05
CA LYS A 33 6.01 17.25 -11.23
C LYS A 33 5.91 15.76 -10.94
N VAL A 34 4.78 15.18 -11.32
CA VAL A 34 4.57 13.73 -11.28
C VAL A 34 5.52 13.06 -12.28
N CYS A 35 6.38 12.18 -11.78
CA CYS A 35 7.25 11.34 -12.58
C CYS A 35 6.47 10.12 -13.07
N ARG A 36 5.73 10.26 -14.19
CA ARG A 36 4.86 9.17 -14.71
C ARG A 36 5.58 7.85 -15.01
N SER A 37 6.88 7.89 -15.24
CA SER A 37 7.72 6.69 -15.45
C SER A 37 8.22 6.05 -14.15
N ASP A 38 7.90 6.66 -13.00
CA ASP A 38 8.38 6.30 -11.66
C ASP A 38 7.16 6.19 -10.73
N CYS A 39 6.30 5.23 -11.10
CA CYS A 39 5.10 4.83 -10.37
C CYS A 39 5.19 3.34 -10.01
N TYR A 40 4.61 2.98 -8.89
CA TYR A 40 4.39 1.61 -8.44
C TYR A 40 2.89 1.40 -8.24
N ASP A 41 2.39 0.27 -8.70
CA ASP A 41 0.99 -0.15 -8.56
C ASP A 41 1.01 -1.68 -8.53
N SER A 42 0.46 -2.26 -7.47
CA SER A 42 0.39 -3.71 -7.35
C SER A 42 -0.80 -4.16 -6.53
N LEU A 43 -1.62 -5.00 -7.16
CA LEU A 43 -2.65 -5.79 -6.49
C LEU A 43 -2.03 -6.94 -5.70
N ILE A 44 -2.67 -7.29 -4.59
CA ILE A 44 -2.21 -8.29 -3.63
C ILE A 44 -3.26 -9.38 -3.50
N ASP A 45 -2.85 -10.64 -3.46
CA ASP A 45 -3.73 -11.73 -3.03
C ASP A 45 -3.85 -11.70 -1.48
N PRO A 46 -5.03 -11.36 -0.92
CA PRO A 46 -5.20 -11.24 0.51
C PRO A 46 -5.33 -12.59 1.23
N ALA A 47 -5.38 -13.71 0.50
CA ALA A 47 -5.69 -15.04 1.01
C ALA A 47 -7.00 -15.11 1.83
N CYS A 48 -7.96 -14.24 1.51
CA CYS A 48 -9.29 -14.23 2.09
C CYS A 48 -10.33 -13.73 1.08
N ILE A 49 -11.62 -13.89 1.42
CA ILE A 49 -12.71 -13.36 0.59
C ILE A 49 -12.83 -11.86 0.83
N ILE A 50 -12.77 -11.08 -0.26
CA ILE A 50 -13.07 -9.65 -0.25
C ILE A 50 -14.59 -9.48 -0.14
N PRO A 51 -15.11 -8.75 0.88
CA PRO A 51 -16.53 -8.48 1.03
C PRO A 51 -17.07 -7.66 -0.15
N ILE A 52 -18.32 -7.92 -0.55
CA ILE A 52 -18.96 -7.20 -1.67
C ILE A 52 -19.01 -5.68 -1.46
N THR A 53 -19.12 -5.23 -0.21
CA THR A 53 -19.10 -3.81 0.14
C THR A 53 -17.74 -3.17 -0.12
N ILE A 54 -16.64 -3.91 0.10
CA ILE A 54 -15.29 -3.46 -0.25
C ILE A 54 -15.13 -3.43 -1.76
N THR A 55 -15.55 -4.49 -2.46
CA THR A 55 -15.51 -4.50 -3.93
C THR A 55 -16.34 -3.35 -4.54
N ALA A 56 -17.47 -2.98 -3.95
CA ALA A 56 -18.26 -1.85 -4.40
C ALA A 56 -17.58 -0.50 -4.12
N LEU A 57 -16.78 -0.40 -3.05
CA LEU A 57 -16.04 0.81 -2.67
C LEU A 57 -14.79 1.01 -3.52
N THR A 58 -13.99 -0.04 -3.69
CA THR A 58 -12.64 0.04 -4.27
C THR A 58 -12.60 -0.45 -5.73
N GLY A 59 -13.63 -1.17 -6.19
CA GLY A 59 -13.64 -1.85 -7.48
C GLY A 59 -12.83 -3.16 -7.51
N ILE A 60 -12.11 -3.49 -6.43
CA ILE A 60 -11.25 -4.68 -6.37
C ILE A 60 -12.07 -5.89 -5.93
N SER A 61 -12.10 -6.92 -6.76
CA SER A 61 -12.88 -8.14 -6.54
C SER A 61 -12.01 -9.35 -6.28
N ASN A 62 -12.62 -10.41 -5.73
CA ASN A 62 -11.97 -11.73 -5.59
C ASN A 62 -11.42 -12.29 -6.92
N LEU A 63 -12.02 -11.91 -8.06
CA LEU A 63 -11.51 -12.31 -9.38
C LEU A 63 -10.26 -11.50 -9.77
N THR A 64 -10.22 -10.23 -9.40
CA THR A 64 -9.15 -9.28 -9.71
C THR A 64 -7.85 -9.63 -8.97
N VAL A 65 -7.97 -10.08 -7.72
CA VAL A 65 -6.82 -10.45 -6.87
C VAL A 65 -6.37 -11.90 -7.03
N LYS A 66 -7.11 -12.72 -7.78
CA LYS A 66 -6.80 -14.15 -7.94
C LYS A 66 -5.45 -14.35 -8.64
N GLY A 67 -4.53 -15.03 -7.97
CA GLY A 67 -3.20 -15.32 -8.51
C GLY A 67 -2.25 -14.11 -8.54
N LYS A 68 -2.61 -13.02 -7.84
CA LYS A 68 -1.69 -11.92 -7.58
C LYS A 68 -0.63 -12.32 -6.54
N PRO A 69 0.50 -11.61 -6.46
CA PRO A 69 1.53 -11.94 -5.50
C PRO A 69 1.04 -11.79 -4.05
N PRO A 70 1.62 -12.54 -3.10
CA PRO A 70 1.33 -12.36 -1.69
C PRO A 70 1.88 -11.02 -1.18
N VAL A 71 1.28 -10.50 -0.10
CA VAL A 71 1.63 -9.21 0.50
C VAL A 71 3.13 -9.03 0.77
N LYS A 72 3.82 -10.09 1.19
CA LYS A 72 5.25 -10.06 1.49
C LYS A 72 6.09 -9.65 0.28
N ASP A 73 5.79 -10.19 -0.90
CA ASP A 73 6.58 -9.96 -2.11
C ASP A 73 6.31 -8.54 -2.61
N VAL A 74 5.03 -8.13 -2.61
CA VAL A 74 4.61 -6.77 -2.99
C VAL A 74 5.26 -5.72 -2.07
N LEU A 75 5.21 -5.91 -0.75
CA LEU A 75 5.80 -4.93 0.17
C LEU A 75 7.31 -4.86 0.09
N LYS A 76 8.00 -5.96 -0.24
CA LYS A 76 9.44 -5.92 -0.45
C LYS A 76 9.80 -4.99 -1.61
N ASP A 77 9.10 -5.13 -2.73
CA ASP A 77 9.33 -4.30 -3.91
C ASP A 77 8.87 -2.85 -3.68
N PHE A 78 7.72 -2.67 -3.01
CA PHE A 78 7.20 -1.35 -2.66
C PHE A 78 8.12 -0.59 -1.69
N PHE A 79 8.66 -1.25 -0.66
CA PHE A 79 9.60 -0.62 0.28
C PHE A 79 10.90 -0.22 -0.43
N SER A 80 11.36 -1.03 -1.39
CA SER A 80 12.49 -0.67 -2.25
C SER A 80 12.16 0.51 -3.17
N PHE A 81 10.93 0.60 -3.67
CA PHE A 81 10.47 1.72 -4.48
C PHE A 81 10.46 3.01 -3.66
N VAL A 82 9.83 3.03 -2.47
CA VAL A 82 9.77 4.27 -1.67
C VAL A 82 11.15 4.74 -1.21
N GLY A 83 12.07 3.82 -0.89
CA GLY A 83 13.41 4.15 -0.43
C GLY A 83 13.38 5.08 0.77
N ASP A 84 14.19 6.13 0.76
CA ASP A 84 14.26 7.15 1.83
C ASP A 84 13.40 8.40 1.55
N ALA A 85 12.52 8.36 0.53
CA ALA A 85 11.71 9.52 0.16
C ALA A 85 10.71 9.91 1.26
N THR A 86 10.38 11.19 1.39
CA THR A 86 9.24 11.62 2.21
C THR A 86 7.96 11.06 1.62
N LEU A 87 7.08 10.53 2.47
CA LEU A 87 5.79 9.99 2.06
C LEU A 87 4.71 11.07 2.17
N VAL A 88 3.77 11.08 1.24
CA VAL A 88 2.58 11.92 1.29
C VAL A 88 1.39 10.99 1.22
N ILE A 89 0.54 11.02 2.25
CA ILE A 89 -0.56 10.08 2.45
C ILE A 89 -1.77 10.87 2.94
N HIS A 90 -2.97 10.48 2.53
CA HIS A 90 -4.20 11.04 3.08
C HIS A 90 -4.68 10.13 4.21
N ASN A 91 -4.85 10.65 5.43
CA ASN A 91 -5.13 9.84 6.62
C ASN A 91 -4.02 8.79 6.87
N ALA A 92 -2.76 9.26 6.88
CA ALA A 92 -1.56 8.45 7.02
C ALA A 92 -1.59 7.34 8.11
N PRO A 93 -2.20 7.55 9.30
CA PRO A 93 -2.28 6.49 10.31
C PRO A 93 -2.94 5.20 9.81
N PHE A 94 -3.86 5.29 8.84
CA PHE A 94 -4.52 4.13 8.25
C PHE A 94 -3.54 3.29 7.45
N ASP A 95 -2.96 3.84 6.37
CA ASP A 95 -2.04 3.12 5.47
C ASP A 95 -0.81 2.62 6.22
N LEU A 96 -0.21 3.46 7.05
CA LEU A 96 0.97 3.10 7.83
C LEU A 96 0.67 1.95 8.79
N SER A 97 -0.55 1.84 9.34
CA SER A 97 -0.91 0.71 10.20
C SER A 97 -0.88 -0.64 9.47
N PHE A 98 -1.24 -0.67 8.17
CA PHE A 98 -1.18 -1.86 7.33
C PHE A 98 0.26 -2.15 6.90
N LEU A 99 0.97 -1.14 6.41
CA LEU A 99 2.37 -1.27 5.97
C LEU A 99 3.26 -1.74 7.13
N ASP A 100 3.09 -1.19 8.34
CA ASP A 100 3.83 -1.61 9.52
C ASP A 100 3.47 -3.04 9.96
N TYR A 101 2.19 -3.38 9.98
CA TYR A 101 1.74 -4.71 10.40
C TYR A 101 2.33 -5.80 9.50
N TYR A 102 2.20 -5.64 8.18
CA TYR A 102 2.71 -6.63 7.22
C TYR A 102 4.22 -6.53 7.03
N GLY A 103 4.82 -5.35 7.17
CA GLY A 103 6.26 -5.16 7.17
C GLY A 103 6.93 -5.91 8.33
N GLN A 104 6.36 -5.84 9.53
CA GLN A 104 6.83 -6.63 10.69
C GLN A 104 6.67 -8.13 10.46
N GLN A 105 5.50 -8.59 9.99
CA GLN A 105 5.28 -10.02 9.72
C GLN A 105 6.20 -10.57 8.62
N SER A 106 6.62 -9.72 7.68
CA SER A 106 7.46 -10.09 6.55
C SER A 106 8.96 -9.99 6.84
N GLY A 107 9.35 -9.50 8.03
CA GLY A 107 10.74 -9.25 8.40
C GLY A 107 11.36 -8.02 7.73
N LEU A 108 10.55 -7.16 7.11
CA LEU A 108 10.96 -5.90 6.50
C LEU A 108 11.08 -4.76 7.53
N GLY A 109 10.42 -4.92 8.69
CA GLY A 109 10.34 -3.87 9.71
C GLY A 109 9.29 -2.82 9.37
N ARG A 110 9.47 -1.61 9.92
CA ARG A 110 8.59 -0.45 9.68
C ARG A 110 9.29 0.54 8.77
N LEU A 111 8.52 1.24 7.93
CA LEU A 111 9.04 2.39 7.19
C LEU A 111 9.54 3.44 8.19
N GLN A 112 10.76 3.93 8.00
CA GLN A 112 11.37 4.98 8.84
C GLN A 112 11.27 6.36 8.19
N ASN A 113 10.56 6.45 7.07
CA ASN A 113 10.39 7.67 6.28
C ASN A 113 9.68 8.75 7.09
N SER A 114 10.05 10.01 6.85
CA SER A 114 9.17 11.11 7.21
C SER A 114 7.91 11.08 6.34
N TYR A 115 6.79 11.52 6.89
CA TYR A 115 5.55 11.62 6.12
C TYR A 115 4.81 12.94 6.38
N ILE A 116 4.02 13.33 5.39
CA ILE A 116 3.05 14.43 5.45
C ILE A 116 1.67 13.79 5.33
N ASP A 117 0.82 14.07 6.31
CA ASP A 117 -0.59 13.71 6.29
C ASP A 117 -1.39 14.86 5.66
N THR A 118 -2.27 14.55 4.72
CA THR A 118 -3.05 15.53 3.93
C THR A 118 -4.52 15.55 4.28
#